data_AF-A0A846TV93-F1
#
_entry.id   AF-A0A846TV93-F1
#
_cell.length_a   1.000
_cell.length_b   1.000
_cell.length_c   1.000
_cell.angle_alpha   90.00
_cell.angle_beta   90.00
_cell.angle_gamma   90.00
#
_symmetry.space_group_name_H-M   'P 1'
#
loop_
_entity.id
_entity.type
_entity.pdbx_description
1 polymer ?
#
loop_
_entity_poly.entity_id
_entity_poly.type
_entity_poly.pdbx_seq_one_letter_code
_entity_poly.pdbx_strand_id
1 'polypeptide(L)'
;MGTTRAKRFGSLADARAFCEAFFGYYNHEHRHSGIGLHTPASVHHGTVGEVRALRQQTLDAAYTAHPARFGHRRPQPPRPPTAAWINKPSQEALIQTA
;
A
#
# COMPACT_ATOMS: atom_id res chain seq x y z
N MET A 1 9.99 13.52 8.03
CA MET A 1 11.09 12.64 7.57
C MET A 1 11.15 12.73 6.06
N GLY A 2 12.06 13.54 5.52
CA GLY A 2 12.15 13.80 4.07
C GLY A 2 12.88 12.67 3.36
N THR A 3 12.26 12.06 2.37
CA THR A 3 12.87 10.99 1.56
C THR A 3 13.77 11.59 0.49
N THR A 4 14.94 12.10 0.88
CA THR A 4 15.99 12.42 -0.08
C THR A 4 16.64 11.11 -0.52
N ARG A 5 16.35 10.67 -1.76
CA ARG A 5 17.05 9.55 -2.39
C ARG A 5 18.54 9.87 -2.43
N ALA A 6 19.36 9.09 -1.72
CA ALA A 6 20.81 9.23 -1.78
C ALA A 6 21.27 9.04 -3.22
N LYS A 7 22.08 9.97 -3.75
CA LYS A 7 22.66 9.84 -5.10
C LYS A 7 23.57 8.61 -5.18
N ARG A 8 24.26 8.24 -4.08
CA ARG A 8 25.10 7.05 -3.89
C ARG A 8 25.15 6.67 -2.40
N PHE A 9 25.37 5.40 -2.08
CA PHE A 9 25.71 4.95 -0.72
C PHE A 9 27.22 5.09 -0.47
N GLY A 10 27.62 5.40 0.77
CA GLY A 10 29.03 5.51 1.17
C GLY A 10 29.74 4.16 1.26
N SER A 11 28.97 3.09 1.53
CA SER A 11 29.45 1.72 1.64
C SER A 11 28.33 0.71 1.42
N LEU A 12 28.67 -0.58 1.33
CA LEU A 12 27.69 -1.67 1.33
C LEU A 12 26.92 -1.76 2.66
N ALA A 13 27.56 -1.44 3.78
CA ALA A 13 26.91 -1.42 5.08
C ALA A 13 25.81 -0.35 5.13
N ASP A 14 26.11 0.86 4.63
CA ASP A 14 25.13 1.95 4.54
C ASP A 14 23.95 1.57 3.63
N ALA A 15 24.24 0.92 2.50
CA ALA A 15 23.20 0.45 1.59
C ALA A 15 22.27 -0.57 2.25
N ARG A 16 22.83 -1.52 3.02
CA ARG A 16 22.04 -2.53 3.75
C ARG A 16 21.19 -1.90 4.84
N ALA A 17 21.76 -1.03 5.65
CA ALA A 17 21.03 -0.32 6.72
C ALA A 17 19.86 0.50 6.15
N PHE A 18 20.08 1.19 5.02
CA PHE A 18 19.00 1.87 4.32
C PHE A 18 17.92 0.90 3.83
N CYS A 19 18.31 -0.20 3.17
CA CYS A 19 17.36 -1.17 2.63
C CYS A 19 16.51 -1.82 3.72
N GLU A 20 17.10 -2.18 4.86
CA GLU A 20 16.39 -2.76 5.99
C GLU A 20 15.29 -1.81 6.50
N ALA A 21 15.66 -0.55 6.76
CA ALA A 21 14.70 0.46 7.19
C ALA A 21 13.64 0.75 6.11
N PHE A 22 14.07 0.88 4.86
CA PHE A 22 13.18 1.19 3.73
C PHE A 22 12.16 0.08 3.51
N PHE A 23 12.58 -1.19 3.45
CA PHE A 23 11.67 -2.29 3.19
C PHE A 23 10.76 -2.59 4.38
N GLY A 24 11.22 -2.36 5.62
CA GLY A 24 10.36 -2.37 6.79
C GLY A 24 9.19 -1.38 6.64
N TYR A 25 9.51 -0.11 6.40
CA TYR A 25 8.51 0.93 6.16
C TYR A 25 7.64 0.65 4.92
N TYR A 26 8.25 0.30 3.79
CA TYR A 26 7.56 0.06 2.51
C TYR A 26 6.52 -1.05 2.62
N ASN A 27 6.85 -2.15 3.31
CA ASN A 27 6.00 -3.33 3.42
C ASN A 27 4.92 -3.20 4.49
N HIS A 28 5.19 -2.50 5.59
CA HIS A 28 4.32 -2.53 6.77
C HIS A 28 3.63 -1.21 7.10
N GLU A 29 4.13 -0.08 6.62
CA GLU A 29 3.61 1.24 7.01
C GLU A 29 3.11 2.06 5.82
N HIS A 30 3.85 2.04 4.71
CA HIS A 30 3.51 2.80 3.53
C HIS A 30 2.25 2.26 2.85
N ARG A 31 1.27 3.13 2.63
CA ARG A 31 -0.02 2.80 2.02
C ARG A 31 0.02 3.14 0.53
N HIS A 32 -0.06 2.13 -0.32
CA HIS A 32 0.19 2.26 -1.76
C HIS A 32 -1.11 2.47 -2.54
N SER A 33 -1.20 3.54 -3.31
CA SER A 33 -2.39 3.85 -4.13
C SER A 33 -2.72 2.74 -5.13
N GLY A 34 -1.70 2.12 -5.73
CA GLY A 34 -1.85 1.02 -6.70
C GLY A 34 -2.51 -0.25 -6.15
N ILE A 35 -2.59 -0.40 -4.83
CA ILE A 35 -3.27 -1.53 -4.16
C ILE A 35 -4.38 -1.03 -3.22
N GLY A 36 -5.06 0.06 -3.57
CA GLY A 36 -6.20 0.56 -2.79
C GLY A 36 -5.80 1.12 -1.42
N LEU A 37 -4.63 1.74 -1.32
CA LEU A 37 -4.04 2.26 -0.08
C LEU A 37 -3.74 1.17 0.95
N HIS A 38 -3.56 -0.08 0.53
CA HIS A 38 -3.09 -1.16 1.40
C HIS A 38 -1.56 -1.14 1.53
N THR A 39 -1.04 -1.84 2.54
CA THR A 39 0.39 -2.15 2.65
C THR A 39 0.67 -3.47 1.92
N PRO A 40 1.88 -3.68 1.36
CA PRO A 40 2.25 -4.94 0.74
C PRO A 40 2.06 -6.12 1.68
N ALA A 41 2.38 -5.97 2.97
CA ALA A 41 2.16 -7.00 3.97
C ALA A 41 0.68 -7.37 4.13
N SER A 42 -0.24 -6.40 4.15
CA SER A 42 -1.68 -6.69 4.26
C SER A 42 -2.22 -7.44 3.05
N VAL A 43 -1.67 -7.19 1.86
CA VAL A 43 -2.00 -7.94 0.64
C VAL A 43 -1.42 -9.35 0.72
N HIS A 44 -0.14 -9.47 1.05
CA HIS A 44 0.57 -10.75 1.14
C HIS A 44 -0.07 -11.71 2.16
N HIS A 45 -0.45 -11.20 3.33
CA HIS A 45 -1.07 -12.00 4.39
C HIS A 45 -2.60 -12.10 4.28
N GLY A 46 -3.22 -11.57 3.22
CA GLY A 46 -4.67 -11.70 2.99
C GLY A 46 -5.57 -10.88 3.92
N THR A 47 -5.04 -9.97 4.73
CA THR A 47 -5.81 -9.16 5.69
C THR A 47 -6.51 -7.94 5.07
N VAL A 48 -6.51 -7.85 3.74
CA VAL A 48 -7.14 -6.78 2.96
C VAL A 48 -8.61 -6.57 3.34
N GLY A 49 -9.37 -7.66 3.49
CA GLY A 49 -10.80 -7.60 3.82
C GLY A 49 -11.06 -6.95 5.18
N GLU A 50 -10.33 -7.40 6.20
CA GLU A 50 -10.42 -6.90 7.57
C GLU A 50 -10.03 -5.42 7.66
N VAL A 51 -8.90 -5.05 7.07
CA VAL A 51 -8.43 -3.66 7.04
C VAL A 51 -9.44 -2.77 6.32
N ARG A 52 -10.05 -3.24 5.23
CA ARG A 52 -11.05 -2.48 4.49
C ARG A 52 -12.35 -2.31 5.29
N ALA A 53 -12.77 -3.33 6.04
CA ALA A 53 -13.94 -3.25 6.92
C ALA A 53 -13.73 -2.22 8.04
N LEU A 54 -12.56 -2.24 8.72
CA LEU A 54 -12.20 -1.26 9.74
C LEU A 54 -12.16 0.16 9.18
N ARG A 55 -11.59 0.35 7.98
CA ARG A 55 -11.60 1.67 7.31
C ARG A 55 -13.01 2.16 7.02
N GLN A 56 -13.92 1.26 6.65
CA GLN A 56 -15.31 1.65 6.43
C GLN A 56 -15.96 2.14 7.72
N GLN A 57 -15.71 1.48 8.85
CA GLN A 57 -16.22 1.92 10.15
C GLN A 57 -15.70 3.32 10.52
N THR A 58 -14.41 3.60 10.31
CA THR A 58 -13.85 4.95 10.52
C THR A 58 -14.51 6.00 9.63
N LEU A 59 -14.71 5.66 8.35
CA LEU A 59 -15.34 6.55 7.37
C LEU A 59 -16.82 6.82 7.70
N ASP A 60 -17.53 5.81 8.21
CA ASP A 60 -18.91 5.92 8.65
C ASP A 60 -19.03 6.84 9.85
N ALA A 61 -18.17 6.66 10.85
CA ALA A 61 -18.14 7.53 12.03
C ALA A 61 -17.87 8.99 11.63
N ALA A 62 -16.90 9.22 10.74
CA ALA A 62 -16.60 10.56 10.24
C ALA A 62 -17.76 11.17 9.45
N TYR A 63 -18.43 10.37 8.62
CA TYR A 63 -19.59 10.80 7.85
C TYR A 63 -20.78 11.16 8.74
N THR A 64 -21.09 10.32 9.73
CA THR A 64 -22.17 10.58 10.70
C THR A 64 -21.93 11.88 11.48
N ALA A 65 -20.68 12.15 11.88
CA ALA A 65 -20.33 13.38 12.59
C ALA A 65 -20.46 14.63 11.70
N HIS A 66 -20.03 14.55 10.43
CA HIS A 66 -19.92 15.71 9.55
C HIS A 66 -20.29 15.40 8.09
N PRO A 67 -21.56 15.14 7.76
CA PRO A 67 -21.97 14.71 6.42
C PRO A 67 -21.69 15.75 5.32
N ALA A 68 -21.72 17.04 5.67
CA ALA A 68 -21.42 18.14 4.74
C ALA A 68 -19.98 18.10 4.20
N ARG A 69 -19.01 17.54 4.95
CA ARG A 69 -17.62 17.38 4.48
C ARG A 69 -17.47 16.36 3.36
N PHE A 70 -18.50 15.56 3.11
CA PHE A 70 -18.52 14.49 2.11
C PHE A 70 -19.56 14.72 1.01
N GLY A 71 -20.04 15.97 0.84
CA GLY A 71 -21.08 16.30 -0.14
C GLY A 71 -22.37 15.49 0.07
N HIS A 72 -22.68 15.17 1.34
CA HIS A 72 -23.84 14.34 1.73
C HIS A 72 -23.86 12.94 1.09
N ARG A 73 -22.70 12.41 0.70
CA ARG A 73 -22.54 11.05 0.21
C ARG A 73 -21.63 10.25 1.15
N ARG A 74 -22.09 9.05 1.54
CA ARG A 74 -21.31 8.13 2.37
C ARG A 74 -20.00 7.75 1.64
N PRO A 75 -18.82 8.06 2.20
CA PRO A 75 -17.54 7.72 1.58
C PRO A 75 -17.27 6.21 1.68
N GLN A 76 -16.42 5.72 0.77
CA GLN A 76 -16.04 4.32 0.67
C GLN A 76 -14.51 4.23 0.52
N PRO A 77 -13.83 3.29 1.19
CA PRO A 77 -12.41 3.08 0.96
C PRO A 77 -12.21 2.51 -0.46
N PRO A 78 -11.11 2.88 -1.14
CA PRO A 78 -10.77 2.34 -2.46
C PRO A 78 -10.82 0.81 -2.47
N ARG A 79 -11.25 0.23 -3.58
CA ARG A 79 -11.16 -1.21 -3.77
C ARG A 79 -9.75 -1.54 -4.25
N PRO A 80 -9.07 -2.54 -3.67
CA PRO A 80 -7.83 -3.05 -4.24
C PRO A 80 -8.13 -3.71 -5.60
N PRO A 81 -7.16 -3.72 -6.53
CA PRO A 81 -7.30 -4.44 -7.78
C PRO A 81 -7.22 -5.95 -7.53
N THR A 82 -7.73 -6.75 -8.48
CA THR A 82 -7.59 -8.22 -8.45
C THR A 82 -6.12 -8.66 -8.53
N ALA A 83 -5.30 -7.89 -9.26
CA ALA A 83 -3.87 -8.13 -9.39
C ALA A 83 -3.12 -6.79 -9.53
N ALA A 84 -1.89 -6.75 -9.04
CA ALA A 84 -0.98 -5.62 -9.17
C ALA A 84 0.44 -6.11 -9.43
N TRP A 85 1.25 -5.30 -10.13
CA TRP A 85 2.63 -5.62 -10.46
C TRP A 85 3.52 -4.39 -10.28
N ILE A 86 4.72 -4.60 -9.75
CA ILE A 86 5.81 -3.61 -9.85
C ILE A 86 6.41 -3.69 -11.26
N ASN A 87 6.67 -4.92 -11.72
CA ASN A 87 7.08 -5.24 -13.08
C ASN A 87 6.12 -6.30 -13.60
N LYS A 88 5.22 -5.95 -14.53
CA LYS A 88 4.27 -6.92 -15.08
C LYS A 88 5.03 -7.95 -15.92
N PRO A 89 4.90 -9.26 -15.65
CA PRO A 89 5.57 -10.29 -16.44
C PRO A 89 5.05 -10.25 -17.89
N SER A 90 5.94 -10.55 -18.85
CA SER A 90 5.55 -10.75 -20.23
C SER A 90 4.71 -12.03 -20.37
N GLN A 91 3.99 -12.15 -21.49
CA GLN A 91 3.23 -13.36 -21.82
C GLN A 91 4.14 -14.61 -21.80
N GLU A 92 5.35 -14.47 -22.36
CA GLU A 92 6.37 -15.53 -22.39
C GLU A 92 6.80 -15.96 -20.99
N ALA A 93 7.00 -15.01 -20.07
CA ALA A 93 7.37 -15.30 -18.69
C ALA A 93 6.26 -16.02 -17.90
N LEU A 94 4.98 -15.73 -18.21
CA LEU A 94 3.83 -16.41 -17.61
C LEU A 94 3.67 -17.85 -18.09
N ILE A 95 4.06 -18.15 -19.33
CA ILE A 95 3.99 -19.51 -19.90
C ILE A 95 5.10 -20.41 -19.33
N GLN A 96 6.29 -19.88 -19.04
CA GLN A 96 7.41 -20.65 -18.51
C GLN A 96 7.29 -21.04 -17.03
N THR A 97 6.34 -20.44 -16.30
CA THR A 97 6.14 -20.66 -14.85
C THR A 97 4.87 -21.46 -14.53
N ALA A 98 4.13 -21.89 -15.56
CA ALA A 98 2.96 -22.75 -15.47
C ALA A 98 3.34 -24.23 -15.68
#